data_AF-A0A7V2UK57-F1
#
_entry.id   AF-A0A7V2UK57-F1
#
_cell.length_a   1.000
_cell.length_b   1.000
_cell.length_c   1.000
_cell.angle_alpha   90.00
_cell.angle_beta   90.00
_cell.angle_gamma   90.00
#
_symmetry.space_group_name_H-M   'P 1'
#
loop_
_entity.id
_entity.type
_entity.pdbx_description
1 polymer ?
#
loop_
_entity_poly.entity_id
_entity_poly.type
_entity_poly.pdbx_seq_one_letter_code
_entity_poly.pdbx_strand_id
1 'polypeptide(L)'
;GIDEMALFIRQVAREHNVEVLELPPLARAIYNTSQVNQQIPAALYRAVAQVLRYVMQLKAFRQGNAARQPLLPSDLDIPANLT
;
A
#
# COMPACT_ATOMS: atom_id res chain seq x y z
N GLY A 1 1.00 -5.73 -11.30
CA GLY A 1 1.52 -5.75 -12.68
C GLY A 1 2.89 -5.10 -12.70
N ILE A 2 3.64 -5.28 -13.78
CA ILE A 2 4.92 -4.61 -14.04
C ILE A 2 4.79 -3.66 -15.25
N ASP A 3 5.74 -2.74 -15.39
CA ASP A 3 5.87 -1.85 -16.56
C ASP A 3 4.56 -1.14 -16.95
N GLU A 4 4.13 -1.28 -18.20
CA GLU A 4 2.92 -0.67 -18.76
C GLU A 4 1.66 -1.05 -17.98
N MET A 5 1.58 -2.30 -17.51
CA MET A 5 0.45 -2.75 -16.69
C MET A 5 0.42 -2.01 -15.34
N ALA A 6 1.59 -1.76 -14.72
CA ALA A 6 1.66 -0.99 -13.49
C ALA A 6 1.24 0.47 -13.71
N LEU A 7 1.64 1.07 -14.84
CA LEU A 7 1.21 2.41 -15.23
C LEU A 7 -0.30 2.48 -15.43
N PHE A 8 -0.88 1.50 -16.12
CA PHE A 8 -2.32 1.41 -16.35
C PHE A 8 -3.10 1.24 -15.03
N ILE A 9 -2.65 0.38 -14.11
CA ILE A 9 -3.26 0.23 -12.77
C ILE A 9 -3.26 1.57 -12.01
N ARG A 10 -2.15 2.32 -12.05
CA ARG A 10 -2.06 3.64 -11.40
C ARG A 10 -2.98 4.67 -12.05
N GLN A 11 -3.14 4.61 -13.37
CA GLN A 11 -4.07 5.48 -14.09
C GLN A 11 -5.51 5.22 -13.63
N VAL A 12 -5.96 3.96 -13.68
CA VAL A 12 -7.32 3.57 -13.23
C VAL A 12 -7.53 3.94 -11.76
N ALA A 13 -6.53 3.72 -10.90
CA ALA A 13 -6.61 4.13 -9.49
C ALA A 13 -6.91 5.63 -9.32
N ARG A 14 -6.26 6.50 -10.11
CA ARG A 14 -6.50 7.95 -10.08
C ARG A 14 -7.90 8.30 -10.57
N GLU A 15 -8.36 7.70 -11.66
CA GLU A 15 -9.70 7.90 -12.21
C GLU A 15 -10.81 7.57 -11.20
N HIS A 16 -10.55 6.57 -10.34
CA HIS A 16 -11.48 6.13 -9.30
C HIS A 16 -11.20 6.69 -7.89
N ASN A 17 -10.32 7.69 -7.75
CA ASN A 17 -9.95 8.29 -6.46
C ASN A 17 -9.41 7.27 -5.42
N VAL A 18 -8.69 6.26 -5.89
CA VAL A 18 -7.97 5.29 -5.05
C VAL A 18 -6.57 5.84 -4.76
N GLU A 19 -6.17 5.86 -3.49
CA GLU A 19 -4.84 6.31 -3.08
C GLU A 19 -3.75 5.43 -3.69
N VAL A 20 -2.70 6.07 -4.21
CA VAL A 20 -1.50 5.39 -4.73
C VAL A 20 -0.31 5.80 -3.87
N LEU A 21 0.28 4.82 -3.18
CA LEU A 21 1.46 5.00 -2.33
C LEU A 21 2.65 4.25 -2.90
N GLU A 22 3.82 4.88 -2.87
CA GLU A 22 5.06 4.26 -3.31
C GLU A 22 5.78 3.62 -2.12
N LEU A 23 5.70 2.29 -2.04
CA LEU A 23 6.30 1.48 -0.98
C LEU A 23 7.11 0.34 -1.61
N PRO A 24 8.28 0.62 -2.23
CA PRO A 24 8.93 -0.35 -3.11
C PRO A 24 9.21 -1.73 -2.47
N PRO A 25 9.72 -1.83 -1.22
CA PRO A 25 9.93 -3.13 -0.59
C PRO A 25 8.62 -3.92 -0.41
N LEU A 26 7.57 -3.28 0.09
CA LEU A 26 6.29 -3.94 0.32
C LEU A 26 5.61 -4.36 -0.98
N ALA A 27 5.67 -3.48 -1.99
CA ALA A 27 5.10 -3.75 -3.31
C ALA A 27 5.76 -4.98 -3.96
N ARG A 28 7.09 -5.09 -3.88
CA ARG A 28 7.83 -6.28 -4.35
C ARG A 28 7.46 -7.53 -3.55
N ALA A 29 7.41 -7.41 -2.22
CA ALA A 29 7.06 -8.54 -1.37
C ALA A 29 5.68 -9.11 -1.65
N ILE A 30 4.66 -8.26 -1.83
CA ILE A 30 3.31 -8.70 -2.20
C ILE A 30 3.32 -9.31 -3.60
N TYR A 31 3.96 -8.66 -4.58
CA TYR A 31 4.01 -9.13 -5.97
C TYR A 31 4.66 -10.52 -6.10
N ASN A 32 5.74 -10.77 -5.36
CA ASN A 32 6.49 -12.03 -5.42
C ASN A 32 5.79 -13.17 -4.68
N THR A 33 4.93 -12.88 -3.70
CA THR A 33 4.37 -13.88 -2.78
C THR A 33 2.88 -14.13 -2.94
N SER A 34 2.19 -13.32 -3.74
CA SER A 34 0.73 -13.37 -3.89
C SER A 34 0.30 -13.18 -5.35
N GLN A 35 -0.56 -14.06 -5.83
CA GLN A 35 -1.20 -13.94 -7.14
C GLN A 35 -2.51 -13.14 -7.06
N VAL A 36 -3.10 -12.84 -8.22
CA VAL A 36 -4.41 -12.19 -8.31
C VAL A 36 -5.45 -13.07 -7.59
N ASN A 37 -6.30 -12.43 -6.78
CA ASN A 37 -7.31 -13.09 -5.92
C ASN A 37 -6.75 -14.00 -4.82
N GLN A 38 -5.44 -14.02 -4.60
CA GLN A 38 -4.82 -14.73 -3.50
C GLN A 38 -4.67 -13.84 -2.26
N GLN A 39 -4.83 -14.41 -1.08
CA GLN A 39 -4.52 -13.72 0.17
C GLN A 39 -3.01 -13.52 0.31
N ILE A 40 -2.61 -12.38 0.89
CA ILE A 40 -1.21 -12.12 1.23
C ILE A 40 -0.73 -13.10 2.32
N PRO A 41 0.57 -13.46 2.36
CA PRO A 41 1.12 -14.24 3.45
C PRO A 41 0.95 -13.55 4.81
N ALA A 42 0.76 -14.35 5.87
CA ALA A 42 0.64 -13.86 7.24
C ALA A 42 1.84 -12.99 7.67
N ALA A 43 3.04 -13.29 7.15
CA ALA A 43 4.26 -12.52 7.38
C ALA A 43 4.16 -11.05 6.94
N LEU A 44 3.24 -10.71 6.01
CA LEU A 44 3.04 -9.34 5.53
C LEU A 44 1.86 -8.62 6.20
N TYR A 45 1.11 -9.29 7.08
CA TYR A 45 -0.11 -8.72 7.68
C TYR A 45 0.16 -7.44 8.46
N ARG A 46 1.24 -7.41 9.25
CA ARG A 46 1.60 -6.24 10.06
C ARG A 46 1.91 -5.02 9.18
N ALA A 47 2.78 -5.19 8.19
CA ALA A 47 3.16 -4.13 7.26
C ALA A 47 1.93 -3.61 6.49
N VAL A 48 1.08 -4.50 5.97
CA VAL A 48 -0.14 -4.10 5.25
C VAL A 48 -1.14 -3.39 6.17
N ALA A 49 -1.33 -3.86 7.41
CA ALA A 49 -2.20 -3.21 8.38
C ALA A 49 -1.75 -1.77 8.71
N GLN A 50 -0.43 -1.54 8.83
CA GLN A 50 0.13 -0.20 9.02
C GLN A 50 -0.18 0.72 7.83
N VAL A 51 -0.06 0.22 6.59
CA VAL A 51 -0.40 0.98 5.37
C VAL A 51 -1.89 1.29 5.31
N LEU A 52 -2.77 0.32 5.58
CA LEU A 52 -4.21 0.54 5.62
C LEU A 52 -4.59 1.60 6.66
N ARG A 53 -4.00 1.52 7.86
CA ARG A 53 -4.19 2.52 8.91
C ARG A 53 -3.76 3.91 8.43
N TYR A 54 -2.60 4.03 7.79
CA TYR A 54 -2.13 5.30 7.23
C TYR A 54 -3.11 5.86 6.19
N VAL A 55 -3.58 5.04 5.25
CA VAL A 55 -4.56 5.45 4.23
C VAL A 55 -5.87 5.93 4.87
N MET A 56 -6.37 5.23 5.89
CA MET A 56 -7.58 5.66 6.61
C MET A 56 -7.39 7.02 7.30
N GLN A 57 -6.25 7.22 7.96
CA GLN A 57 -5.92 8.50 8.59
C GLN A 57 -5.77 9.62 7.56
N LEU A 58 -5.18 9.32 6.39
CA LEU A 58 -4.98 10.29 5.33
C LEU A 58 -6.31 10.74 4.74
N LYS A 59 -7.23 9.79 4.53
CA LYS A 59 -8.61 10.09 4.12
C LYS A 59 -9.33 10.95 5.14
N ALA A 60 -9.24 10.61 6.43
CA ALA A 60 -9.84 11.41 7.51
C ALA A 60 -9.27 12.85 7.54
N PHE A 61 -7.95 13.02 7.39
CA PHE A 61 -7.32 14.33 7.30
C PHE A 61 -7.83 15.15 6.11
N ARG A 62 -7.89 14.56 4.91
CA ARG A 62 -8.40 15.24 3.69
C ARG A 62 -9.88 15.64 3.79
N GLN A 63 -10.66 14.94 4.62
CA GLN A 63 -12.07 15.26 4.88
C GLN A 63 -12.26 16.30 6.01
N GLY A 64 -11.18 16.79 6.62
CA GLY A 64 -11.25 17.71 7.76
C GLY A 64 -11.57 17.04 9.10
N ASN A 65 -11.63 15.70 9.13
CA ASN A 65 -11.96 14.92 10.33
C ASN A 65 -10.73 14.63 11.22
N ALA A 66 -9.53 15.07 10.82
CA ALA A 66 -8.31 14.96 11.62
C ALA A 66 -7.50 16.25 11.57
N ALA A 67 -6.95 16.66 12.71
CA ALA A 67 -6.23 17.93 12.85
C ALA A 67 -4.80 17.93 12.27
N ARG A 68 -4.22 16.74 12.02
CA ARG A 68 -2.84 16.61 11.55
C ARG A 68 -2.77 15.58 10.42
N GLN A 69 -1.91 15.87 9.45
CA GLN A 69 -1.58 14.92 8.40
C GLN A 69 -0.85 13.73 9.02
N PRO A 70 -1.27 12.48 8.72
CA PRO A 70 -0.55 11.31 9.21
C PRO A 70 0.82 11.21 8.54
N LEU A 71 1.75 10.60 9.25
CA LEU A 71 3.06 10.24 8.72
C LEU A 71 3.04 8.78 8.31
N LEU A 72 3.58 8.49 7.13
CA LEU A 72 3.81 7.12 6.70
C LEU A 72 4.88 6.51 7.62
N PRO A 73 4.68 5.29 8.16
CA PRO A 73 5.72 4.62 8.93
C PRO A 73 6.98 4.44 8.09
N SER A 74 8.12 4.88 8.62
CA SER A 74 9.43 4.75 7.96
C SER A 74 10.02 3.34 8.07
N ASP A 75 9.52 2.54 9.01
CA ASP A 75 9.92 1.15 9.23
C ASP A 75 8.70 0.24 9.10
N LEU A 76 8.51 -0.29 7.89
CA LEU A 76 7.55 -1.35 7.65
C LEU A 76 8.29 -2.66 7.87
N ASP A 77 7.85 -3.42 8.87
CA ASP A 77 8.38 -4.73 9.26
C ASP A 77 8.15 -5.76 8.14
N ILE A 78 9.01 -5.72 7.12
CA ILE A 78 8.94 -6.55 5.91
C ILE A 78 10.15 -7.49 5.94
N PRO A 79 9.93 -8.81 6.03
CA PRO A 79 11.02 -9.78 6.02
C PRO A 79 11.84 -9.67 4.73
N ALA A 80 13.16 -9.53 4.86
CA ALA A 80 14.08 -9.32 3.72
C ALA A 80 14.08 -10.48 2.70
N ASN A 81 13.65 -11.68 3.11
CA ASN A 81 13.53 -12.84 2.23
C ASN A 81 12.29 -12.79 1.31
N LEU A 82 11.38 -11.83 1.50
CA LEU A 82 10.18 -11.67 0.69
C LEU A 82 10.32 -10.52 -0.33
N THR A 83 11.22 -9.57 -0.09
CA THR A 83 11.44 -8.37 -0.94
C THR A 83 12.27 -8.64 -2.18
#